data_AF-A0A212K1E5-F1
#
_entry.id   AF-A0A212K1E5-F1
#
_cell.length_a   1.000
_cell.length_b   1.000
_cell.length_c   1.000
_cell.angle_alpha   90.00
_cell.angle_beta   90.00
_cell.angle_gamma   90.00
#
_symmetry.space_group_name_H-M   'P 1'
#
loop_
_entity.id
_entity.type
_entity.pdbx_description
1 polymer ?
#
loop_
_entity_poly.entity_id
_entity_poly.type
_entity_poly.pdbx_seq_one_letter_code
_entity_poly.pdbx_strand_id
1 'polypeptide(L)' 'MSEPGAHRAGKRLAGWGDIELHTGLSRKTLLRYGYPVFKAGGTVWALADDIDSHRVSISQSVNAGQAEAKRNEFI' A
#
# COMPACT_ATOMS: atom_id res chain seq x y z
N MET A 1 -26.34 19.76 0.78
CA MET A 1 -26.51 18.73 -0.27
C MET A 1 -25.16 18.06 -0.46
N SER A 2 -24.97 16.89 0.15
CA SER A 2 -23.73 16.12 0.04
C SER A 2 -23.86 15.25 -1.20
N GLU A 3 -23.02 15.47 -2.20
CA GLU A 3 -23.06 14.68 -3.44
C GLU A 3 -22.78 13.20 -3.14
N PRO A 4 -23.69 12.29 -3.53
CA PRO A 4 -23.49 10.85 -3.40
C PRO A 4 -22.81 10.32 -4.68
N GLY A 5 -21.73 9.56 -4.53
CA GLY A 5 -21.30 8.63 -5.58
C GLY A 5 -20.25 9.12 -6.57
N ALA A 6 -19.25 9.89 -6.13
CA ALA A 6 -17.94 9.76 -6.78
C ALA A 6 -17.41 8.36 -6.43
N HIS A 7 -17.73 7.37 -7.28
CA HIS A 7 -16.95 6.15 -7.38
C HIS A 7 -15.49 6.60 -7.45
N ARG A 8 -14.76 6.44 -6.34
CA ARG A 8 -13.37 6.88 -6.21
C ARG A 8 -12.56 6.09 -7.23
N ALA A 9 -12.45 6.63 -8.44
CA ALA A 9 -11.39 6.26 -9.36
C ALA A 9 -10.11 6.76 -8.67
N GLY A 10 -9.55 5.91 -7.81
CA GLY A 10 -8.33 6.22 -7.09
C GLY A 10 -7.29 6.73 -8.07
N LYS A 11 -6.52 7.74 -7.67
CA LYS A 11 -5.51 8.36 -8.54
C LYS A 11 -4.58 7.27 -9.06
N ARG A 12 -4.55 7.07 -10.38
CA ARG A 12 -3.63 6.13 -11.02
C ARG A 12 -2.23 6.75 -11.05
N LEU A 13 -1.27 6.05 -10.46
CA LEU A 13 0.15 6.40 -10.47
C LEU A 13 0.80 5.70 -11.66
N ALA A 14 1.40 6.45 -12.58
CA ALA A 14 1.94 5.91 -13.83
C ALA A 14 3.47 5.85 -13.77
N GLY A 15 4.00 4.65 -13.96
CA GLY A 15 5.43 4.37 -13.90
C GLY A 15 5.98 4.33 -12.48
N TRP A 16 7.23 3.89 -12.37
CA TRP A 16 7.89 3.75 -11.07
C TRP A 16 8.09 5.10 -10.38
N GLY A 17 8.39 6.18 -11.11
CA GLY A 17 8.62 7.50 -10.53
C GLY A 17 7.44 8.01 -9.70
N ASP A 18 6.22 7.95 -10.23
CA ASP A 18 5.01 8.38 -9.50
C ASP A 18 4.73 7.51 -8.28
N ILE A 19 4.95 6.19 -8.39
CA ILE A 19 4.71 5.24 -7.30
C ILE A 19 5.73 5.46 -6.17
N GLU A 20 7.01 5.63 -6.52
CA GLU A 20 8.07 5.89 -5.55
C GLU A 20 7.87 7.25 -4.86
N LEU A 21 7.48 8.29 -5.61
CA LEU A 21 7.18 9.62 -5.05
C LEU A 21 5.98 9.59 -4.10
N HIS A 22 4.94 8.83 -4.44
CA HIS A 22 3.75 8.72 -3.62
C HIS A 22 3.98 7.90 -2.34
N THR A 23 4.74 6.81 -2.44
CA THR A 23 4.99 5.90 -1.30
C THR A 23 6.18 6.31 -0.44
N GLY A 24 7.13 7.06 -1.00
CA GLY A 24 8.45 7.27 -0.41
C GLY A 24 9.32 6.00 -0.37
N LEU A 25 8.92 4.94 -1.06
CA LEU A 25 9.60 3.64 -1.06
C LEU A 25 10.23 3.37 -2.42
N SER A 26 11.42 2.76 -2.42
CA SER A 26 12.04 2.31 -3.67
C SER A 26 11.26 1.16 -4.32
N ARG A 27 11.35 1.04 -5.65
CA ARG A 27 10.82 -0.10 -6.41
C ARG A 27 11.17 -1.46 -5.80
N LYS A 28 12.43 -1.65 -5.37
CA LYS A 28 12.87 -2.91 -4.76
C LYS A 28 12.08 -3.21 -3.48
N THR A 29 11.86 -2.19 -2.66
CA THR A 29 11.08 -2.27 -1.42
C THR A 29 9.62 -2.59 -1.71
N LEU A 30 9.01 -1.90 -2.66
CA LEU A 30 7.62 -2.12 -3.07
C LEU A 30 7.38 -3.57 -3.52
N LEU A 31 8.27 -4.10 -4.36
CA LEU A 31 8.20 -5.49 -4.81
C LEU A 31 8.43 -6.49 -3.67
N ARG A 32 9.36 -6.21 -2.76
CA ARG A 32 9.66 -7.07 -1.61
C ARG A 32 8.48 -7.23 -0.66
N TYR A 33 7.72 -6.15 -0.43
CA TYR A 33 6.54 -6.14 0.43
C TYR A 33 5.23 -6.44 -0.32
N GLY A 34 5.32 -6.80 -1.60
CA GLY A 34 4.16 -7.20 -2.40
C GLY A 34 3.13 -6.08 -2.59
N TYR A 35 3.57 -4.83 -2.72
CA TYR A 35 2.65 -3.72 -2.99
C TYR A 35 1.87 -3.95 -4.31
N PRO A 36 0.59 -3.54 -4.38
CA PRO A 36 -0.26 -3.73 -5.55
C PRO A 36 0.20 -2.84 -6.73
N VAL A 37 1.08 -3.40 -7.56
CA VAL A 37 1.64 -2.76 -8.74
C VAL A 37 1.38 -3.62 -9.97
N PHE A 38 0.84 -3.01 -11.01
CA PHE A 38 0.43 -3.69 -12.24
C PHE A 38 1.35 -3.31 -13.40
N LYS A 39 1.58 -4.26 -14.32
CA LYS A 39 2.35 -4.02 -15.55
C LYS A 39 1.53 -4.46 -16.76
N ALA A 40 1.26 -3.54 -17.68
CA ALA A 40 0.53 -3.81 -18.93
C ALA A 40 1.20 -3.08 -20.10
N GLY A 41 1.44 -3.79 -21.21
CA GLY A 41 1.98 -3.18 -22.43
C GLY A 41 3.35 -2.51 -22.30
N GLY A 42 4.16 -2.89 -21.29
CA GLY A 42 5.44 -2.26 -20.99
C GLY A 42 5.36 -1.11 -19.98
N THR A 43 4.16 -0.63 -19.66
CA THR A 43 3.94 0.42 -18.66
C THR A 43 3.60 -0.20 -17.31
N VAL A 44 4.22 0.32 -16.26
CA VAL A 44 3.91 0.00 -14.87
C VAL A 44 2.94 1.05 -14.32
N TRP A 45 2.00 0.66 -13.47
CA TRP A 45 1.09 1.58 -12.80
C TRP A 45 0.55 0.98 -11.50
N ALA A 46 0.03 1.83 -10.62
CA ALA A 46 -0.65 1.43 -9.39
C ALA A 46 -1.84 2.35 -9.12
N LEU A 47 -2.78 1.92 -8.28
CA LEU A 47 -3.86 2.77 -7.78
C LEU A 47 -3.45 3.28 -6.39
N ALA A 48 -3.51 4.60 -6.17
CA ALA A 48 -3.11 5.21 -4.91
C ALA A 48 -3.88 4.63 -3.70
N ASP A 49 -5.20 4.48 -3.80
CA ASP A 49 -6.03 3.90 -2.73
C ASP A 49 -5.60 2.46 -2.36
N ASP A 50 -5.21 1.63 -3.34
CA ASP A 50 -4.75 0.27 -3.08
C ASP A 50 -3.40 0.28 -2.36
N ILE A 51 -2.50 1.17 -2.78
CA ILE A 51 -1.19 1.37 -2.16
C ILE A 51 -1.35 1.84 -0.70
N ASP A 52 -2.21 2.81 -0.45
CA ASP A 52 -2.49 3.33 0.89
C ASP A 52 -3.15 2.28 1.79
N SER A 53 -4.11 1.51 1.25
CA SER A 53 -4.77 0.42 1.98
C SER A 53 -3.80 -0.71 2.36
N HIS A 54 -2.87 -1.05 1.46
CA HIS A 54 -1.83 -2.03 1.73
C HIS A 54 -0.86 -1.55 2.81
N ARG A 55 -0.49 -0.26 2.80
CA ARG A 55 0.36 0.34 3.83
C ARG A 55 -0.26 0.25 5.22
N VAL A 56 -1.56 0.54 5.35
CA VAL A 56 -2.29 0.40 6.63
C VAL A 56 -2.27 -1.06 7.09
N SER A 57 -2.49 -2.01 6.19
CA SER A 57 -2.50 -3.45 6.48
C SER A 57 -1.13 -3.95 6.97
N ILE A 58 -0.03 -3.48 6.36
CA ILE A 58 1.33 -3.77 6.83
C ILE A 58 1.55 -3.20 8.23
N SER A 59 1.17 -1.94 8.46
CA SER A 59 1.32 -1.28 9.77
C SER A 59 0.47 -1.95 10.87
N GLN A 60 -0.70 -2.50 10.54
CA GLN A 60 -1.51 -3.26 11.51
C GLN A 60 -0.90 -4.63 11.81
N SER A 61 -0.40 -5.33 10.80
CA SER A 61 0.22 -6.65 10.96
C SER A 61 1.45 -6.62 11.85
N VAL A 62 2.30 -5.59 11.73
CA VAL A 62 3.49 -5.44 12.61
C VAL A 62 3.09 -5.14 14.06
N ASN A 63 2.03 -4.37 14.28
CA ASN A 63 1.54 -4.06 15.63
C ASN A 63 0.85 -5.28 16.28
N ALA A 64 0.08 -6.06 15.52
CA ALA A 64 -0.57 -7.28 16.01
C ALA A 64 0.48 -8.34 16.42
N GLY A 65 1.53 -8.53 15.60
CA GLY A 65 2.62 -9.46 15.94
C GLY A 65 3.41 -9.04 17.18
N GLN A 66 3.59 -7.73 17.44
CA GLN A 66 4.23 -7.26 18.66
C GLN A 66 3.31 -7.34 19.90
N ALA A 67 2.00 -7.20 19.74
CA ALA A 67 1.05 -7.31 20.85
C ALA A 67 0.93 -8.75 21.37
N GLU A 68 1.12 -9.75 20.50
CA GLU A 68 1.07 -11.17 20.89
C GLU A 68 2.35 -11.61 21.61
N ALA A 69 3.53 -11.10 21.20
CA ALA A 69 4.80 -11.44 21.85
C ALA A 69 4.88 -11.00 23.32
N LYS A 70 4.24 -9.89 23.70
CA LYS A 70 4.24 -9.40 25.09
C LYS A 70 3.33 -10.17 26.04
N ARG A 71 2.43 -11.03 25.54
CA ARG A 71 1.57 -11.86 26.38
C ARG A 71 2.23 -13.16 26.82
N ASN A 72 3.37 -13.53 26.24
CA ASN A 72 3.98 -14.85 26.45
C ASN A 72 5.32 -14.81 27.20
N GLU A 73 5.71 -13.66 27.78
CA GLU A 73 6.92 -13.50 28.61
C GLU A 73 6.62 -13.46 30.12
N PHE A 74 5.40 -13.75 30.55
CA PHE A 74 4.99 -13.71 31.97
C PHE A 74 4.39 -15.03 32.49
N ILE A 75 4.86 -16.18 32.00
CA ILE A 75 4.55 -17.50 32.62
C ILE A 75 5.84 -18.11 33.16
#